data_AF-A0A2J6TUP5-F1
#
_entry.id   AF-A0A2J6TUP5-F1
#
_cell.length_a   1.000
_cell.length_b   1.000
_cell.length_c   1.000
_cell.angle_alpha   90.00
_cell.angle_beta   90.00
_cell.angle_gamma   90.00
#
_symmetry.space_group_name_H-M   'P 1'
#
loop_
_entity.id
_entity.type
_entity.pdbx_description
1 polymer ?
#
loop_
_entity_poly.entity_id
_entity_poly.type
_entity_poly.pdbx_seq_one_letter_code
_entity_poly.pdbx_strand_id
1 'polypeptide(L)'
;MRLPFLYPALLALFFSSVTEGAKKPPAKDAILLSQVKTLTLRNNAKTSQRRVSAIPQLTCRGPGCAHYKVDVMRCTNQGSAYNSEDVEWSCTASLPPEFKLGSTDVVCEGYRNRDDEYILKGS
;
A
#
# COMPACT_ATOMS: atom_id res chain seq x y z
N MET A 1 7.75 -4.59 -71.64
CA MET A 1 6.54 -4.94 -70.87
C MET A 1 6.50 -4.02 -69.64
N ARG A 2 5.33 -3.47 -69.34
CA ARG A 2 5.04 -2.27 -68.52
C ARG A 2 5.60 -2.29 -67.08
N LEU A 3 6.16 -1.16 -66.60
CA LEU A 3 6.11 -0.71 -65.20
C LEU A 3 4.74 -0.03 -64.96
N PRO A 4 4.13 0.01 -63.75
CA PRO A 4 4.74 0.63 -62.55
C PRO A 4 4.32 0.08 -61.16
N PHE A 5 5.00 0.64 -60.14
CA PHE A 5 4.61 0.98 -58.75
C PHE A 5 3.18 0.67 -58.24
N LEU A 6 3.05 0.60 -56.89
CA LEU A 6 1.85 0.70 -56.00
C LEU A 6 1.64 -0.63 -55.23
N TYR A 7 1.67 -0.78 -53.90
CA TYR A 7 1.41 0.10 -52.76
C TYR A 7 2.21 -0.41 -51.53
N PRO A 8 2.96 0.45 -50.82
CA PRO A 8 3.23 0.26 -49.39
C PRO A 8 1.99 0.73 -48.59
N ALA A 9 1.97 0.45 -47.29
CA ALA A 9 1.03 0.96 -46.28
C ALA A 9 -0.32 0.21 -46.16
N LEU A 10 -0.51 -0.48 -45.04
CA LEU A 10 -1.25 0.03 -43.87
C LEU A 10 -1.49 -1.13 -42.89
N LEU A 11 -0.59 -1.28 -41.92
CA LEU A 11 -0.89 -2.00 -40.67
C LEU A 11 -0.15 -1.32 -39.52
N ALA A 12 -0.34 0.00 -39.42
CA ALA A 12 -0.04 0.78 -38.22
C ALA A 12 -1.37 1.07 -37.52
N LEU A 13 -2.04 0.02 -37.03
CA LEU A 13 -3.19 0.19 -36.14
C LEU A 13 -2.66 0.34 -34.71
N PHE A 14 -2.48 1.60 -34.32
CA PHE A 14 -2.69 2.16 -32.98
C PHE A 14 -2.36 1.23 -31.81
N PHE A 15 -1.08 1.11 -31.46
CA PHE A 15 -0.71 1.02 -30.05
C PHE A 15 -0.98 2.40 -29.44
N SER A 16 -2.23 2.68 -29.11
CA SER A 16 -2.55 3.76 -28.18
C SER A 16 -1.97 3.34 -26.84
N SER A 17 -0.75 3.75 -26.55
CA SER A 17 -0.18 3.68 -25.21
C SER A 17 -1.18 4.41 -24.30
N VAL A 18 -1.97 3.69 -23.52
CA VAL A 18 -2.71 4.28 -22.41
C VAL A 18 -1.62 4.69 -21.42
N THR A 19 -1.14 5.90 -21.57
CA THR A 19 -0.27 6.52 -20.57
C THR A 19 -1.20 6.88 -19.42
N GLU A 20 -1.35 5.94 -18.48
CA GLU A 20 -2.01 6.19 -17.21
C GLU A 20 -1.22 7.29 -16.49
N GLY A 21 -1.68 8.53 -16.66
CA GLY A 21 -1.00 9.71 -16.14
C GLY A 21 -0.93 9.60 -14.63
N ALA A 22 0.28 9.70 -14.08
CA ALA A 22 0.49 9.68 -12.64
C ALA A 22 -0.40 10.75 -11.99
N LYS A 23 -1.40 10.30 -11.22
CA LYS A 23 -2.29 11.21 -10.48
C LYS A 23 -1.42 12.06 -9.54
N LYS A 24 -1.66 13.37 -9.51
CA LYS A 24 -0.98 14.27 -8.58
C LYS A 24 -1.56 14.02 -7.18
N PRO A 25 -0.72 13.92 -6.11
CA PRO A 25 -1.24 13.80 -4.76
C PRO A 25 -2.17 14.97 -4.40
N PRO A 26 -3.31 14.70 -3.73
CA PRO A 26 -4.28 15.75 -3.38
C PRO A 26 -3.74 16.74 -2.34
N ALA A 27 -2.68 16.40 -1.62
CA ALA A 27 -1.98 17.29 -0.68
C ALA A 27 -0.58 16.79 -0.34
N LYS A 28 0.17 17.57 0.45
CA LYS A 28 1.55 17.26 0.88
C LYS A 28 1.67 16.03 1.80
N ASP A 29 0.60 15.71 2.52
CA ASP A 29 0.50 14.60 3.47
C ASP A 29 -0.32 13.43 2.91
N ALA A 30 -0.63 13.45 1.61
CA ALA A 30 -1.26 12.35 0.89
C ALA A 30 -0.19 11.49 0.19
N ILE A 31 -0.23 10.18 0.41
CA ILE A 31 0.75 9.23 -0.15
C ILE A 31 -0.03 8.10 -0.83
N LEU A 32 0.38 7.69 -2.03
CA LEU A 32 -0.22 6.53 -2.69
C LEU A 32 0.12 5.26 -1.89
N LEU A 33 -0.88 4.49 -1.46
CA LEU A 33 -0.69 3.31 -0.61
C LEU A 33 0.32 2.32 -1.21
N SER A 34 0.21 2.07 -2.52
CA SER A 34 1.10 1.18 -3.26
C SER A 34 2.57 1.61 -3.30
N GLN A 35 2.86 2.89 -3.04
CA GLN A 35 4.23 3.42 -3.02
C GLN A 35 4.85 3.43 -1.61
N VAL A 36 4.09 3.06 -0.58
CA VAL A 36 4.62 2.93 0.78
C VAL A 36 5.51 1.70 0.81
N LYS A 37 6.81 1.89 1.05
CA LYS A 37 7.79 0.79 1.04
C LYS A 37 7.78 0.00 2.35
N THR A 38 7.80 0.72 3.46
CA THR A 38 7.94 0.13 4.80
C THR A 38 7.15 0.93 5.82
N LEU A 39 6.68 0.22 6.85
CA LEU A 39 6.08 0.78 8.05
C LEU A 39 6.91 0.36 9.26
N THR A 40 7.08 1.27 10.21
CA THR A 40 7.60 0.96 11.54
C THR A 40 6.59 1.43 12.56
N LEU A 41 5.89 0.48 13.16
CA LEU A 41 4.78 0.70 14.07
C LEU A 41 5.25 0.47 15.51
N ARG A 42 4.75 1.29 16.45
CA ARG A 42 5.19 1.25 17.86
C ARG A 42 4.02 1.12 18.82
N ASN A 43 4.18 0.32 19.87
CA ASN A 43 3.13 0.06 20.88
C ASN A 43 2.65 1.35 21.58
N ASN A 44 3.58 2.25 21.91
CA ASN A 44 3.29 3.49 22.64
C ASN A 44 3.12 4.72 21.72
N ALA A 45 2.68 4.51 20.48
CA ALA A 45 2.43 5.57 19.53
C ALA A 45 1.01 5.52 18.98
N LYS A 46 0.47 6.69 18.61
CA LYS A 46 -0.79 6.81 17.90
C LYS A 46 -0.57 7.12 16.43
N THR A 47 -1.55 6.79 15.61
CA THR A 47 -1.62 7.18 14.20
C THR A 47 -1.85 8.70 14.08
N SER A 48 -1.43 9.28 12.96
CA SER A 48 -1.98 10.55 12.50
C SER A 48 -3.49 10.39 12.28
N GLN A 49 -4.23 11.49 12.33
CA GLN A 49 -5.66 11.49 12.07
C GLN A 49 -6.08 12.64 11.18
N ARG A 50 -7.13 12.42 10.38
CA ARG A 50 -7.81 13.50 9.66
C ARG A 50 -9.33 13.37 9.71
N ARG A 51 -9.88 12.28 9.21
CA ARG A 51 -11.34 12.02 9.10
C ARG A 51 -11.83 11.15 10.25
N VAL A 52 -10.98 10.28 10.79
CA VAL A 52 -11.28 9.40 11.93
C VAL A 52 -10.40 9.74 13.13
N SER A 53 -10.75 9.31 14.33
CA SER A 53 -9.93 9.54 15.52
C SER A 53 -8.65 8.71 15.50
N ALA A 54 -7.56 9.26 16.03
CA ALA A 54 -6.27 8.60 16.14
C ALA A 54 -6.36 7.35 17.03
N ILE A 55 -5.81 6.25 16.52
CA ILE A 55 -5.78 4.94 17.19
C ILE A 55 -4.34 4.55 17.54
N PRO A 56 -4.10 3.55 18.41
CA PRO A 56 -2.77 2.99 18.58
C PRO A 56 -2.22 2.43 17.26
N GLN A 57 -0.92 2.65 16.98
CA GLN A 57 -0.29 2.10 15.78
C GLN A 57 -0.23 0.56 15.80
N LEU A 58 -0.20 -0.03 16.98
CA LEU A 58 -0.22 -1.48 17.19
C LEU A 58 -1.40 -1.88 18.07
N THR A 59 -2.17 -2.87 17.59
CA THR A 59 -3.23 -3.51 18.37
C THR A 59 -3.03 -5.01 18.33
N CYS A 60 -2.91 -5.64 19.49
CA CYS A 60 -2.79 -7.09 19.62
C CYS A 60 -4.16 -7.73 19.79
N ARG A 61 -4.42 -8.84 19.09
CA ARG A 61 -5.62 -9.68 19.22
C ARG A 61 -5.25 -11.13 19.45
N GLY A 62 -6.00 -11.83 20.31
CA GLY A 62 -5.78 -13.24 20.65
C GLY A 62 -5.15 -13.45 22.03
N PRO A 63 -4.96 -14.72 22.43
CA PRO A 63 -4.57 -15.08 23.80
C PRO A 63 -3.16 -14.62 24.18
N GLY A 64 -2.22 -14.58 23.22
CA GLY A 64 -0.84 -14.16 23.48
C GLY A 64 -0.69 -12.72 23.99
N CYS A 65 -1.68 -11.86 23.72
CA CYS A 65 -1.66 -10.45 24.09
C CYS A 65 -1.72 -10.19 25.60
N ALA A 66 -2.16 -11.17 26.38
CA ALA A 66 -2.12 -11.11 27.84
C ALA A 66 -0.70 -11.32 28.41
N HIS A 67 0.19 -11.94 27.62
CA HIS A 67 1.51 -12.36 28.06
C HIS A 67 2.64 -11.52 27.46
N TYR A 68 2.49 -11.08 26.21
CA TYR A 68 3.51 -10.29 25.54
C TYR A 68 2.88 -9.28 24.59
N LYS A 69 3.45 -8.07 24.56
CA LYS A 69 3.09 -7.01 23.61
C LYS A 69 4.30 -6.67 22.77
N VAL A 70 4.12 -6.66 21.45
CA VAL A 70 5.16 -6.24 20.51
C VAL A 70 5.44 -4.75 20.68
N ASP A 71 6.68 -4.38 20.98
CA ASP A 71 7.07 -2.98 21.13
C ASP A 71 7.21 -2.26 19.79
N VAL A 72 7.85 -2.93 18.82
CA VAL A 72 8.09 -2.43 17.46
C VAL A 72 7.80 -3.52 16.45
N MET A 73 6.99 -3.20 15.44
CA MET A 73 6.74 -4.07 14.28
C MET A 73 7.20 -3.36 13.01
N ARG A 74 7.85 -4.11 12.13
CA ARG A 74 8.23 -3.64 10.80
C ARG A 74 7.48 -4.40 9.73
N CYS A 75 6.71 -3.68 8.93
CA CYS A 75 6.00 -4.23 7.78
C CYS A 75 6.63 -3.73 6.48
N THR A 76 6.74 -4.60 5.49
CA THR A 76 7.32 -4.30 4.18
C THR A 76 6.31 -4.65 3.11
N ASN A 77 6.06 -3.71 2.20
CA ASN A 77 5.20 -3.89 1.05
C ASN A 77 5.84 -4.90 0.09
N GLN A 78 5.13 -5.99 -0.21
CA GLN A 78 5.54 -7.08 -1.10
C GLN A 78 5.00 -6.93 -2.52
N GLY A 79 4.32 -5.82 -2.81
CA GLY A 79 3.64 -5.56 -4.07
C GLY A 79 2.13 -5.68 -3.93
N SER A 80 1.48 -5.77 -5.08
CA SER A 80 0.03 -5.86 -5.22
C SER A 80 -0.40 -7.32 -5.35
N ALA A 81 -1.45 -7.71 -4.61
CA ALA A 81 -2.04 -9.04 -4.73
C ALA A 81 -2.93 -9.16 -5.98
N TYR A 82 -4.06 -8.45 -6.01
CA TYR A 82 -5.03 -8.52 -7.13
C TYR A 82 -5.09 -7.24 -7.96
N ASN A 83 -4.96 -6.07 -7.33
CA ASN A 83 -4.91 -4.77 -8.00
C ASN A 83 -3.90 -3.82 -7.30
N SER A 84 -3.71 -2.63 -7.86
CA SER A 84 -2.78 -1.62 -7.34
C SER A 84 -3.06 -1.15 -5.92
N GLU A 85 -4.28 -1.32 -5.41
CA GLU A 85 -4.71 -0.89 -4.07
C GLU A 85 -4.56 -2.03 -3.03
N ASP A 86 -4.55 -3.28 -3.47
CA ASP A 86 -4.41 -4.47 -2.64
C ASP A 86 -2.96 -4.77 -2.30
N VAL A 87 -2.34 -3.92 -1.48
CA VAL A 87 -0.95 -4.11 -1.04
C VAL A 87 -0.82 -5.31 -0.10
N GLU A 88 0.07 -6.23 -0.44
CA GLU A 88 0.44 -7.36 0.41
C GLU A 88 1.58 -6.96 1.37
N TRP A 89 1.34 -7.10 2.67
CA TRP A 89 2.29 -6.70 3.72
C TRP A 89 2.95 -7.90 4.37
N SER A 90 4.28 -7.92 4.41
CA SER A 90 5.04 -8.84 5.26
C SER A 90 5.49 -8.14 6.54
N CYS A 91 4.97 -8.57 7.69
CA CYS A 91 5.27 -7.97 8.99
C CYS A 91 6.16 -8.87 9.86
N THR A 92 7.13 -8.24 10.53
CA THR A 92 8.10 -8.91 11.41
C THR A 92 8.28 -8.16 12.72
N ALA A 93 8.54 -8.88 13.80
CA ALA A 93 8.83 -8.33 15.12
C ALA A 93 9.78 -9.26 15.89
N SER A 94 10.54 -8.70 16.83
CA SER A 94 11.29 -9.50 17.80
C SER A 94 10.35 -10.05 18.86
N LEU A 95 10.31 -11.38 18.97
CA LEU A 95 9.48 -12.12 19.91
C LEU A 95 10.34 -13.09 20.72
N PRO A 96 9.97 -13.38 21.98
CA PRO A 96 10.50 -14.53 22.69
C PRO A 96 10.20 -15.83 21.92
N PRO A 97 11.03 -16.88 22.06
CA PRO A 97 10.94 -18.11 21.26
C PRO A 97 9.64 -18.88 21.44
N GLU A 98 8.94 -18.70 22.57
CA GLU A 98 7.63 -19.28 22.87
C GLU A 98 6.46 -18.59 22.13
N PHE A 99 6.70 -17.46 21.46
CA PHE A 99 5.69 -16.72 20.71
C PHE A 99 5.98 -16.71 19.21
N LYS A 100 4.89 -16.64 18.43
CA LYS A 100 4.92 -16.35 17.00
C LYS A 100 3.84 -15.34 16.65
N LEU A 101 4.05 -14.59 15.56
CA LEU A 101 2.99 -13.79 14.99
C LEU A 101 1.93 -14.71 14.37
N GLY A 102 0.66 -14.39 14.62
CA GLY A 102 -0.47 -14.94 13.88
C GLY A 102 -0.67 -14.18 12.56
N SER A 103 -1.92 -14.06 12.12
CA SER A 103 -2.25 -13.15 11.03
C SER A 103 -1.95 -11.69 11.41
N THR A 104 -1.54 -10.90 10.43
CA THR A 104 -1.25 -9.47 10.59
C THR A 104 -2.00 -8.69 9.54
N ASP A 105 -2.76 -7.69 9.97
CA ASP A 105 -3.52 -6.80 9.10
C ASP A 105 -2.95 -5.38 9.21
N VAL A 106 -2.74 -4.75 8.05
CA VAL A 106 -2.31 -3.35 7.95
C VAL A 106 -3.46 -2.55 7.37
N VAL A 107 -3.85 -1.48 8.06
CA VAL A 107 -4.93 -0.59 7.63
C VAL A 107 -4.44 0.85 7.79
N CYS A 108 -4.66 1.64 6.75
CA CYS A 108 -4.32 3.06 6.71
C CYS A 108 -5.59 3.90 6.51
N GLU A 109 -5.57 5.16 6.91
CA GLU A 109 -6.68 6.08 6.67
C GLU A 109 -6.63 6.59 5.23
N GLY A 110 -7.60 6.21 4.38
CA GLY A 110 -7.77 6.80 3.06
C GLY A 110 -7.96 8.33 3.13
N TYR A 111 -7.32 9.06 2.23
CA TYR A 111 -7.07 10.50 2.37
C TYR A 111 -8.36 11.32 2.28
N ARG A 112 -9.20 11.06 1.27
CA ARG A 112 -10.51 11.72 1.07
C ARG A 112 -11.68 10.90 1.61
N ASN A 113 -11.66 9.60 1.37
CA ASN A 113 -12.69 8.64 1.79
C ASN A 113 -12.05 7.27 2.03
N ARG A 114 -12.86 6.24 2.30
CA ARG A 114 -12.35 4.91 2.66
C ARG A 114 -11.76 4.10 1.49
N ASP A 115 -12.10 4.46 0.26
CA ASP A 115 -11.71 3.79 -0.99
C ASP A 115 -10.71 4.66 -1.80
N ASP A 116 -9.96 5.53 -1.12
CA ASP A 116 -8.99 6.42 -1.76
C ASP A 116 -7.62 5.75 -1.84
N GLU A 117 -7.07 5.61 -3.04
CA GLU A 117 -5.71 5.11 -3.30
C GLU A 117 -4.63 5.88 -2.52
N TYR A 118 -4.89 7.17 -2.26
CA TYR A 118 -4.06 7.98 -1.40
C TYR A 118 -4.47 7.80 0.05
N ILE A 119 -3.50 7.62 0.93
CA ILE A 119 -3.66 7.54 2.38
C ILE A 119 -3.03 8.76 3.06
N LEU A 120 -3.41 8.99 4.32
CA LEU A 120 -2.81 10.02 5.16
C LEU A 120 -1.42 9.58 5.66
N LYS A 121 -0.42 10.48 5.55
CA LYS A 121 0.91 10.24 6.08
C LYS A 121 0.86 10.02 7.61
N GLY A 122 1.29 8.82 8.03
CA GLY A 122 1.38 8.44 9.43
C GLY A 122 0.07 7.91 10.02
N SER A 123 -1.00 7.78 9.22
CA SER A 123 -2.20 7.05 9.64
C SER A 123 -1.98 5.55 9.65
#